data_AF-A0A2K6EVY9-F1
#
_entry.id   AF-A0A2K6EVY9-F1
#
_cell.length_a   1.000
_cell.length_b   1.000
_cell.length_c   1.000
_cell.angle_alpha   90.00
_cell.angle_beta   90.00
_cell.angle_gamma   90.00
#
_symmetry.space_group_name_H-M   'P 1'
#
loop_
_entity.id
_entity.type
_entity.pdbx_description
1 polymer ?
#
loop_
_entity_poly.entity_id
_entity_poly.type
_entity_poly.pdbx_seq_one_letter_code
_entity_poly.pdbx_strand_id
1 'polypeptide(L)'
;MTTVTVTTEIPPRGKIEDNSALYDSTSARIIEETEYVKKIRTTLEKIRNQMFKDEVGHNSINHKLDVKRYGNLPNGSNTEMDPSCCSLDLLMKEMKGKDLQLLEMNKENEVLKIKLEASREAGAAALRSVAQRLFENYQTRSEEVKKKHEDSKHLLQVNKLEEEQKLKQRVENLNQVTEKLEEKHSQITELENLVQRMEKEKKTLLERKQSLENKLLQLKSSPTYTKSCQDLQMEISILQEQISHLQFVIHSQHQNLRSVIQEMEGLKSDLKEQDKRIENLKEKVNILEAQELKTEDISPYLMLIRLRK
;
A
#
# COMPACT_ATOMS: atom_id res chain seq x y z
N MET A 1 43.26 26.84 -5.57
CA MET A 1 43.98 26.38 -4.36
C MET A 1 43.12 26.83 -3.18
N THR A 2 42.34 26.01 -2.49
CA THR A 2 42.62 24.68 -1.95
C THR A 2 41.31 23.93 -1.74
N THR A 3 41.23 22.72 -2.28
CA THR A 3 40.15 21.73 -2.10
C THR A 3 40.53 20.79 -0.95
N VAL A 4 39.60 20.51 -0.03
CA VAL A 4 39.76 19.47 0.99
C VAL A 4 38.67 18.41 0.77
N THR A 5 39.10 17.30 0.18
CA THR A 5 38.39 16.03 0.09
C THR A 5 38.65 15.21 1.36
N VAL A 6 37.59 14.73 2.01
CA VAL A 6 37.70 13.72 3.09
C VAL A 6 37.16 12.40 2.56
N THR A 7 38.09 11.47 2.34
CA THR A 7 37.87 10.04 2.11
C THR A 7 37.71 9.35 3.47
N THR A 8 36.72 8.46 3.60
CA THR A 8 36.76 7.41 4.63
C THR A 8 36.11 6.15 4.06
N GLU A 9 36.82 5.05 4.23
CA GLU A 9 36.69 3.79 3.51
C GLU A 9 35.51 2.91 3.95
N ILE A 10 35.16 2.02 3.02
CA ILE A 10 34.11 1.01 3.05
C ILE A 10 34.61 -0.25 3.78
N PRO A 11 33.81 -0.89 4.65
CA PRO A 11 33.87 -2.34 4.86
C PRO A 11 32.88 -3.05 3.91
N PRO A 12 33.29 -4.16 3.25
CA PRO A 12 32.42 -4.88 2.32
C PRO A 12 31.38 -5.65 3.13
N ARG A 13 30.13 -5.19 3.08
CA ARG A 13 29.02 -5.85 3.76
C ARG A 13 28.78 -7.20 3.09
N GLY A 14 28.92 -8.24 3.90
CA GLY A 14 28.97 -9.64 3.50
C GLY A 14 27.84 -10.09 2.59
N LYS A 15 28.20 -11.05 1.75
CA LYS A 15 27.33 -11.91 0.94
C LYS A 15 26.15 -12.35 1.79
N ILE A 16 24.97 -11.79 1.52
CA ILE A 16 23.73 -12.48 1.84
C ILE A 16 23.59 -13.48 0.72
N GLU A 17 23.87 -14.74 1.07
CA GLU A 17 23.57 -15.91 0.28
C GLU A 17 22.21 -15.74 -0.38
N ASP A 18 22.20 -15.96 -1.70
CA ASP A 18 21.02 -16.32 -2.46
C ASP A 18 20.31 -17.46 -1.71
N ASN A 19 19.38 -17.11 -0.83
CA ASN A 19 18.32 -17.99 -0.39
C ASN A 19 17.29 -18.11 -1.52
N SER A 20 17.77 -18.47 -2.70
CA SER A 20 17.02 -18.83 -3.91
C SER A 20 16.41 -20.24 -3.80
N ALA A 21 16.30 -20.79 -2.60
CA ALA A 21 15.80 -22.15 -2.34
C ALA A 21 14.56 -22.20 -1.43
N LEU A 22 14.01 -21.06 -0.99
CA LEU A 22 12.82 -21.02 -0.12
C LEU A 22 11.52 -20.65 -0.86
N TYR A 23 11.52 -20.88 -2.17
CA TYR A 23 10.32 -20.83 -2.98
C TYR A 23 10.36 -21.96 -4.01
N ASP A 24 10.69 -23.17 -3.54
CA ASP A 24 10.20 -24.37 -4.22
C ASP A 24 8.70 -24.23 -4.33
N SER A 25 8.29 -23.96 -5.56
CA SER A 25 7.11 -23.20 -5.92
C SER A 25 5.90 -23.65 -5.11
N THR A 26 5.26 -22.73 -4.37
CA THR A 26 4.00 -22.99 -3.66
C THR A 26 2.98 -23.71 -4.56
N SER A 27 3.04 -23.46 -5.87
CA SER A 27 2.27 -24.18 -6.91
C SER A 27 2.64 -25.66 -7.05
N ALA A 28 3.93 -26.01 -7.09
CA ALA A 28 4.40 -27.39 -7.17
C ALA A 28 4.00 -28.22 -5.94
N ARG A 29 4.09 -27.62 -4.74
CA ARG A 29 3.63 -28.25 -3.50
C ARG A 29 2.13 -28.49 -3.48
N ILE A 30 1.33 -27.55 -3.99
CA ILE A 30 -0.12 -27.72 -4.12
C ILE A 30 -0.43 -28.86 -5.11
N ILE A 31 0.30 -28.97 -6.22
CA ILE A 31 0.09 -30.05 -7.20
C ILE A 31 0.40 -31.41 -6.56
N GLU A 32 1.52 -31.53 -5.84
CA GLU A 32 1.90 -32.77 -5.15
C GLU A 32 0.88 -33.16 -4.08
N GLU A 33 0.43 -32.20 -3.25
CA GLU A 33 -0.62 -32.42 -2.25
C GLU A 33 -1.94 -32.86 -2.91
N THR A 34 -2.31 -32.30 -4.08
CA THR A 34 -3.52 -32.73 -4.79
C THR A 34 -3.41 -34.13 -5.40
N GLU A 35 -2.23 -34.52 -5.89
CA GLU A 35 -1.99 -35.87 -6.39
C GLU A 35 -2.00 -36.90 -5.24
N TYR A 36 -1.45 -36.53 -4.08
CA TYR A 36 -1.50 -37.35 -2.88
C TYR A 36 -2.95 -37.58 -2.40
N VAL A 37 -3.77 -36.51 -2.36
CA VAL A 37 -5.20 -36.59 -2.03
C VAL A 37 -5.96 -37.46 -3.03
N LYS A 38 -5.68 -37.34 -4.34
CA LYS A 38 -6.27 -38.23 -5.36
C LYS A 38 -5.91 -39.69 -5.10
N LYS A 39 -4.66 -39.98 -4.75
CA LYS A 39 -4.20 -41.35 -4.43
C LYS A 39 -4.94 -41.91 -3.21
N ILE A 40 -5.06 -41.14 -2.13
CA ILE A 40 -5.86 -41.54 -0.95
C ILE A 40 -7.31 -41.85 -1.34
N ARG A 41 -7.95 -40.96 -2.11
CA ARG A 41 -9.33 -41.17 -2.56
C ARG A 41 -9.48 -42.46 -3.37
N THR A 42 -8.54 -42.75 -4.29
CA THR A 42 -8.59 -44.01 -5.05
C THR A 42 -8.41 -45.24 -4.16
N THR A 43 -7.59 -45.17 -3.12
CA THR A 43 -7.39 -46.28 -2.17
C THR A 43 -8.63 -46.49 -1.30
N LEU A 44 -9.23 -45.41 -0.79
CA LEU A 44 -10.49 -45.48 -0.04
C LEU A 44 -11.64 -46.01 -0.89
N GLU A 45 -11.69 -45.63 -2.17
CA GLU A 45 -12.67 -46.16 -3.14
C GLU A 45 -12.45 -47.66 -3.41
N LYS A 46 -11.19 -48.12 -3.48
CA LYS A 46 -10.88 -49.55 -3.59
C LYS A 46 -11.28 -50.31 -2.33
N ILE A 47 -11.03 -49.77 -1.14
CA ILE A 47 -11.45 -50.37 0.14
C ILE A 47 -12.97 -50.43 0.22
N ARG A 48 -13.68 -49.36 -0.16
CA ARG A 48 -15.15 -49.35 -0.23
C ARG A 48 -15.64 -50.43 -1.19
N ASN A 49 -15.08 -50.49 -2.40
CA ASN A 49 -15.47 -51.51 -3.37
C ASN A 49 -15.09 -52.94 -2.91
N GLN A 50 -14.07 -53.12 -2.07
CA GLN A 50 -13.75 -54.41 -1.47
C GLN A 50 -14.76 -54.79 -0.38
N MET A 51 -15.17 -53.85 0.47
CA MET A 51 -16.12 -54.10 1.56
C MET A 51 -17.57 -54.26 1.10
N PHE A 52 -17.94 -53.65 -0.03
CA PHE A 52 -19.33 -53.62 -0.51
C PHE A 52 -19.57 -54.42 -1.80
N LYS A 53 -18.58 -55.17 -2.31
CA LYS A 53 -18.78 -56.09 -3.46
C LYS A 53 -19.42 -57.43 -3.09
N ASP A 54 -19.44 -57.81 -1.80
CA ASP A 54 -20.07 -59.06 -1.36
C ASP A 54 -21.55 -58.93 -0.99
N GLU A 55 -22.13 -57.73 -1.03
CA GLU A 55 -23.54 -57.51 -0.60
C GLU A 55 -24.54 -57.35 -1.75
N VAL A 56 -24.08 -57.31 -3.01
CA VAL A 56 -24.98 -57.18 -4.18
C VAL A 56 -24.79 -58.35 -5.14
N GLY A 57 -25.39 -59.48 -4.77
CA GLY A 57 -25.83 -60.49 -5.73
C GLY A 57 -25.32 -61.90 -5.52
N HIS A 58 -25.82 -62.62 -4.51
CA HIS A 58 -25.99 -64.07 -4.56
C HIS A 58 -27.12 -64.53 -3.63
N ASN A 59 -28.36 -64.23 -4.04
CA ASN A 59 -29.50 -65.03 -3.63
C ASN A 59 -29.75 -66.10 -4.69
N SER A 60 -29.90 -67.33 -4.23
CA SER A 60 -30.30 -68.56 -4.95
C SER A 60 -29.34 -69.10 -6.01
N ILE A 61 -28.56 -70.13 -5.64
CA ILE A 61 -28.46 -71.42 -6.35
C ILE A 61 -27.86 -72.45 -5.37
N ASN A 62 -28.55 -73.57 -5.22
CA ASN A 62 -28.24 -74.68 -4.31
C ASN A 62 -26.83 -75.26 -4.48
N HIS A 63 -26.17 -75.61 -3.38
CA HIS A 63 -25.22 -76.73 -3.39
C HIS A 63 -25.28 -77.54 -2.09
N LYS A 64 -25.91 -78.71 -2.22
CA LYS A 64 -25.73 -79.92 -1.43
C LYS A 64 -24.30 -80.45 -1.62
N LEU A 65 -23.77 -81.14 -0.60
CA LEU A 65 -22.48 -81.87 -0.43
C LEU A 65 -21.57 -81.17 0.60
N ASP A 66 -20.86 -81.81 1.52
CA ASP A 66 -20.78 -83.19 1.99
C ASP A 66 -19.93 -83.10 3.28
N VAL A 67 -20.36 -83.63 4.43
CA VAL A 67 -19.48 -83.78 5.61
C VAL A 67 -19.47 -85.25 6.03
N LYS A 68 -18.60 -85.99 5.34
CA LYS A 68 -17.91 -87.22 5.74
C LYS A 68 -16.42 -86.82 5.84
N ARG A 69 -15.55 -87.28 6.74
CA ARG A 69 -15.44 -88.44 7.64
C ARG A 69 -14.21 -88.16 8.55
N TYR A 70 -14.04 -88.74 9.74
CA TYR A 70 -13.33 -90.00 10.05
C TYR A 70 -13.50 -90.21 11.58
N GLY A 71 -14.13 -91.28 12.09
CA GLY A 71 -13.58 -92.65 12.31
C GLY A 71 -13.12 -92.77 13.78
N ASN A 72 -13.48 -93.73 14.64
CA ASN A 72 -14.15 -95.01 14.57
C ASN A 72 -14.78 -95.30 15.95
N LEU A 73 -15.89 -96.03 16.04
CA LEU A 73 -16.21 -96.85 17.22
C LEU A 73 -16.73 -98.22 16.74
N PRO A 74 -16.22 -99.34 17.28
CA PRO A 74 -16.57 -100.66 16.80
C PRO A 74 -17.89 -101.15 17.40
N ASN A 75 -18.63 -101.80 16.51
CA ASN A 75 -19.48 -102.99 16.64
C ASN A 75 -19.92 -103.50 18.03
N GLY A 76 -21.17 -103.96 18.05
CA GLY A 76 -21.92 -104.35 19.23
C GLY A 76 -21.34 -105.49 20.08
N SER A 77 -21.78 -105.52 21.33
CA SER A 77 -22.48 -106.67 21.91
C SER A 77 -22.97 -106.31 23.31
N ASN A 78 -24.16 -106.80 23.65
CA ASN A 78 -24.75 -106.74 24.96
C ASN A 78 -23.82 -107.40 25.99
N THR A 79 -23.55 -106.74 27.11
CA THR A 79 -23.37 -107.39 28.43
C THR A 79 -23.63 -106.35 29.51
N GLU A 80 -24.40 -106.76 30.51
CA GLU A 80 -24.84 -106.04 31.70
C GLU A 80 -23.71 -105.47 32.58
N MET A 81 -24.14 -104.62 33.54
CA MET A 81 -23.49 -104.07 34.75
C MET A 81 -22.98 -102.61 34.70
N ASP A 82 -23.70 -101.76 35.44
CA ASP A 82 -23.30 -100.49 36.07
C ASP A 82 -22.25 -100.73 37.20
N PRO A 83 -21.62 -99.73 37.86
CA PRO A 83 -21.62 -98.26 37.66
C PRO A 83 -20.20 -97.60 37.73
N SER A 84 -20.01 -96.35 37.30
CA SER A 84 -18.74 -95.63 37.59
C SER A 84 -18.90 -94.12 37.79
N CYS A 85 -18.69 -93.67 39.03
CA CYS A 85 -18.59 -92.26 39.44
C CYS A 85 -17.38 -91.51 38.84
N CYS A 86 -16.39 -92.20 38.24
CA CYS A 86 -15.13 -91.56 37.82
C CYS A 86 -15.24 -90.78 36.49
N SER A 87 -16.17 -91.15 35.60
CA SER A 87 -16.38 -90.46 34.31
C SER A 87 -17.14 -89.14 34.48
N LEU A 88 -18.11 -89.12 35.41
CA LEU A 88 -18.89 -87.94 35.75
C LEU A 88 -18.02 -86.85 36.40
N ASP A 89 -17.11 -87.24 37.30
CA ASP A 89 -16.20 -86.31 37.98
C ASP A 89 -15.22 -85.61 37.02
N LEU A 90 -14.71 -86.32 36.01
CA LEU A 90 -13.81 -85.74 35.00
C LEU A 90 -14.53 -84.69 34.15
N LEU A 91 -15.74 -84.99 33.69
CA LEU A 91 -16.60 -84.04 32.96
C LEU A 91 -16.97 -82.82 33.81
N MET A 92 -17.27 -83.01 35.08
CA MET A 92 -17.58 -81.91 35.99
C MET A 92 -16.38 -81.00 36.23
N LYS A 93 -15.16 -81.55 36.24
CA LYS A 93 -13.91 -80.78 36.34
C LYS A 93 -13.61 -79.99 35.07
N GLU A 94 -13.82 -80.58 33.89
CA GLU A 94 -13.70 -79.86 32.61
C GLU A 94 -14.73 -78.73 32.47
N MET A 95 -15.97 -78.96 32.90
CA MET A 95 -17.03 -77.96 32.92
C MET A 95 -16.63 -76.75 33.79
N LYS A 96 -16.18 -77.01 35.03
CA LYS A 96 -15.66 -75.95 35.93
C LYS A 96 -14.48 -75.18 35.34
N GLY A 97 -13.59 -75.87 34.61
CA GLY A 97 -12.47 -75.23 33.92
C GLY A 97 -12.93 -74.30 32.78
N LYS A 98 -13.88 -74.76 31.97
CA LYS A 98 -14.50 -73.96 30.90
C LYS A 98 -15.28 -72.76 31.44
N ASP A 99 -16.00 -72.92 32.56
CA ASP A 99 -16.71 -71.83 33.23
C ASP A 99 -15.75 -70.76 33.77
N LEU A 100 -14.61 -71.18 34.34
CA LEU A 100 -13.57 -70.26 34.79
C LEU A 100 -12.98 -69.47 33.60
N GLN A 101 -12.71 -70.15 32.48
CA GLN A 101 -12.21 -69.52 31.26
C GLN A 101 -13.23 -68.54 30.67
N LEU A 102 -14.51 -68.89 30.67
CA LEU A 102 -15.59 -68.01 30.21
C LEU A 102 -15.73 -66.77 31.10
N LEU A 103 -15.58 -66.93 32.42
CA LEU A 103 -15.55 -65.81 33.36
C LEU A 103 -14.38 -64.86 33.10
N GLU A 104 -13.19 -65.40 32.79
CA GLU A 104 -12.01 -64.61 32.46
C GLU A 104 -12.16 -63.88 31.12
N MET A 105 -12.64 -64.57 30.07
CA MET A 105 -12.96 -63.94 28.78
C MET A 105 -14.05 -62.86 28.91
N ASN A 106 -15.05 -63.05 29.76
CA ASN A 106 -16.06 -62.01 30.02
C ASN A 106 -15.46 -60.77 30.69
N LYS A 107 -14.55 -60.96 31.66
CA LYS A 107 -13.83 -59.82 32.26
C LYS A 107 -12.96 -59.08 31.24
N GLU A 108 -12.28 -59.81 30.36
CA GLU A 108 -11.48 -59.22 29.29
C GLU A 108 -12.36 -58.43 28.31
N ASN A 109 -13.51 -58.96 27.90
CA ASN A 109 -14.47 -58.27 27.04
C ASN A 109 -14.97 -56.95 27.66
N GLU A 110 -15.29 -56.93 28.95
CA GLU A 110 -15.67 -55.70 29.65
C GLU A 110 -14.53 -54.67 29.65
N VAL A 111 -13.28 -55.10 29.88
CA VAL A 111 -12.11 -54.21 29.79
C VAL A 111 -11.92 -53.67 28.37
N LEU A 112 -12.08 -54.50 27.33
CA LEU A 112 -11.96 -54.09 25.94
C LEU A 112 -13.05 -53.08 25.56
N LYS A 113 -14.28 -53.27 26.04
CA LYS A 113 -15.39 -52.33 25.86
C LYS A 113 -15.07 -50.96 26.46
N ILE A 114 -14.57 -50.92 27.69
CA ILE A 114 -14.15 -49.66 28.35
C ILE A 114 -13.01 -48.99 27.55
N LYS A 115 -12.01 -49.74 27.11
CA LYS A 115 -10.91 -49.19 26.29
C LYS A 115 -11.39 -48.62 24.96
N LEU A 116 -12.33 -49.30 24.31
CA LEU A 116 -12.92 -48.84 23.05
C LEU A 116 -13.69 -47.54 23.26
N GLU A 117 -14.52 -47.47 24.30
CA GLU A 117 -15.27 -46.25 24.67
C GLU A 117 -14.32 -45.10 25.03
N ALA A 118 -13.29 -45.36 25.83
CA ALA A 118 -12.27 -44.36 26.18
C ALA A 118 -11.50 -43.86 24.94
N SER A 119 -11.12 -44.76 24.01
CA SER A 119 -10.45 -44.37 22.78
C SER A 119 -11.36 -43.54 21.86
N ARG A 120 -12.66 -43.85 21.81
CA ARG A 120 -13.65 -43.09 21.05
C ARG A 120 -13.85 -41.70 21.64
N GLU A 121 -14.00 -41.59 22.96
CA GLU A 121 -14.17 -40.30 23.62
C GLU A 121 -12.90 -39.45 23.53
N ALA A 122 -11.71 -40.05 23.70
CA ALA A 122 -10.44 -39.35 23.48
C ALA A 122 -10.33 -38.80 22.04
N GLY A 123 -10.73 -39.59 21.04
CA GLY A 123 -10.79 -39.16 19.65
C GLY A 123 -11.78 -38.00 19.42
N ALA A 124 -12.99 -38.10 19.97
CA ALA A 124 -13.99 -37.04 19.89
C ALA A 124 -13.53 -35.75 20.59
N ALA A 125 -12.92 -35.87 21.77
CA ALA A 125 -12.36 -34.73 22.50
C ALA A 125 -11.22 -34.05 21.72
N ALA A 126 -10.33 -34.82 21.08
CA ALA A 126 -9.28 -34.27 20.23
C ALA A 126 -9.87 -33.50 19.04
N LEU A 127 -10.90 -34.03 18.38
CA LEU A 127 -11.60 -33.34 17.28
C LEU A 127 -12.27 -32.04 17.75
N ARG A 128 -12.97 -32.06 18.91
CA ARG A 128 -13.56 -30.85 19.50
C ARG A 128 -12.50 -29.79 19.79
N SER A 129 -11.37 -30.18 20.37
CA SER A 129 -10.26 -29.26 20.69
C SER A 129 -9.65 -28.64 19.42
N VAL A 130 -9.44 -29.43 18.38
CA VAL A 130 -8.92 -28.93 17.09
C VAL A 130 -9.94 -27.99 16.44
N ALA A 131 -11.22 -28.35 16.41
CA ALA A 131 -12.27 -27.50 15.85
C ALA A 131 -12.39 -26.16 16.57
N GLN A 132 -12.36 -26.17 17.91
CA GLN A 132 -12.38 -24.96 18.72
C GLN A 132 -11.16 -24.06 18.42
N ARG A 133 -9.95 -24.63 18.39
CA ARG A 133 -8.73 -23.86 18.10
C ARG A 133 -8.75 -23.25 16.70
N LEU A 134 -9.27 -23.98 15.71
CA LEU A 134 -9.42 -23.47 14.35
C LEU A 134 -10.40 -22.29 14.31
N PHE A 135 -11.52 -22.38 15.03
CA PHE A 135 -12.50 -21.30 15.12
C PHE A 135 -11.91 -20.06 15.81
N GLU A 136 -11.26 -20.24 16.96
CA GLU A 136 -10.60 -19.14 17.69
C GLU A 136 -9.52 -18.47 16.84
N ASN A 137 -8.73 -19.26 16.10
CA ASN A 137 -7.70 -18.72 15.21
C ASN A 137 -8.32 -17.91 14.06
N TYR A 138 -9.38 -18.43 13.44
CA TYR A 138 -10.10 -17.72 12.38
C TYR A 138 -10.70 -16.41 12.90
N GLN A 139 -11.35 -16.45 14.07
CA GLN A 139 -11.94 -15.26 14.69
C GLN A 139 -10.88 -14.21 15.00
N THR A 140 -9.79 -14.60 15.69
CA THR A 140 -8.68 -13.71 16.02
C THR A 140 -8.08 -13.07 14.77
N ARG A 141 -7.82 -13.88 13.74
CA ARG A 141 -7.26 -13.40 12.47
C ARG A 141 -8.21 -12.45 11.73
N SER A 142 -9.52 -12.72 11.77
CA SER A 142 -10.54 -11.85 11.19
C SER A 142 -10.60 -10.49 11.89
N GLU A 143 -10.57 -10.49 13.23
CA GLU A 143 -10.56 -9.27 14.04
C GLU A 143 -9.28 -8.46 13.84
N GLU A 144 -8.11 -9.11 13.79
CA GLU A 144 -6.84 -8.44 13.48
C GLU A 144 -6.85 -7.77 12.10
N VAL A 145 -7.37 -8.44 11.08
CA VAL A 145 -7.46 -7.87 9.72
C VAL A 145 -8.41 -6.67 9.71
N LYS A 146 -9.57 -6.77 10.38
CA LYS A 146 -10.51 -5.64 10.51
C LYS A 146 -9.87 -4.46 11.22
N LYS A 147 -9.18 -4.70 12.34
CA LYS A 147 -8.49 -3.66 13.09
C LYS A 147 -7.42 -2.98 12.25
N LYS A 148 -6.55 -3.75 11.57
CA LYS A 148 -5.53 -3.21 10.66
C LYS A 148 -6.15 -2.37 9.54
N HIS A 149 -7.30 -2.78 9.01
CA HIS A 149 -8.00 -2.02 7.98
C HIS A 149 -8.51 -0.67 8.52
N GLU A 150 -9.16 -0.65 9.67
CA GLU A 150 -9.63 0.59 10.31
C GLU A 150 -8.45 1.50 10.68
N ASP A 151 -7.36 0.95 11.23
CA ASP A 151 -6.13 1.71 11.53
C ASP A 151 -5.55 2.33 10.25
N SER A 152 -5.48 1.57 9.16
CA SER A 152 -5.00 2.07 7.85
C SER A 152 -5.91 3.16 7.28
N LYS A 153 -7.23 3.04 7.44
CA LYS A 153 -8.21 4.02 7.01
C LYS A 153 -8.09 5.32 7.81
N HIS A 154 -7.93 5.22 9.13
CA HIS A 154 -7.69 6.38 9.99
C HIS A 154 -6.37 7.08 9.63
N LEU A 155 -5.29 6.32 9.41
CA LEU A 155 -4.01 6.88 8.98
C LEU A 155 -4.13 7.62 7.64
N LEU A 156 -4.81 7.01 6.66
CA LEU A 156 -5.05 7.65 5.37
C LEU A 156 -5.87 8.94 5.52
N GLN A 157 -6.88 8.96 6.38
CA GLN A 157 -7.70 10.14 6.64
C GLN A 157 -6.88 11.27 7.28
N VAL A 158 -6.02 10.97 8.25
CA VAL A 158 -5.12 11.95 8.88
C VAL A 158 -4.15 12.53 7.86
N ASN A 159 -3.48 11.67 7.07
CA ASN A 159 -2.55 12.11 6.03
C ASN A 159 -3.26 12.99 4.98
N LYS A 160 -4.47 12.65 4.57
CA LYS A 160 -5.27 13.46 3.65
C LYS A 160 -5.51 14.87 4.21
N LEU A 161 -5.92 14.98 5.48
CA LEU A 161 -6.16 16.27 6.12
C LEU A 161 -4.88 17.10 6.24
N GLU A 162 -3.75 16.47 6.56
CA GLU A 162 -2.45 17.15 6.65
C GLU A 162 -2.02 17.71 5.28
N GLU A 163 -2.13 16.93 4.21
CA GLU A 163 -1.82 17.38 2.85
C GLU A 163 -2.78 18.46 2.37
N GLU A 164 -4.07 18.39 2.71
CA GLU A 164 -5.06 19.43 2.43
C GLU A 164 -4.70 20.76 3.13
N GLN A 165 -4.25 20.70 4.39
CA GLN A 165 -3.80 21.87 5.13
C GLN A 165 -2.53 22.48 4.51
N LYS A 166 -1.55 21.65 4.12
CA LYS A 166 -0.35 22.11 3.41
C LYS A 166 -0.70 22.77 2.08
N LEU A 167 -1.64 22.21 1.34
CA LEU A 167 -2.13 22.79 0.08
C LEU A 167 -2.76 24.16 0.33
N LYS A 168 -3.63 24.27 1.35
CA LYS A 168 -4.26 25.54 1.73
C LYS A 168 -3.22 26.62 2.07
N GLN A 169 -2.17 26.28 2.83
CA GLN A 169 -1.08 27.20 3.13
C GLN A 169 -0.33 27.64 1.86
N ARG A 170 -0.10 26.74 0.91
CA ARG A 170 0.55 27.09 -0.36
C ARG A 170 -0.31 28.01 -1.21
N VAL A 171 -1.61 27.76 -1.28
CA VAL A 171 -2.56 28.64 -1.99
C VAL A 171 -2.56 30.03 -1.38
N GLU A 172 -2.59 30.14 -0.05
CA GLU A 172 -2.49 31.43 0.65
C GLU A 172 -1.18 32.17 0.31
N ASN A 173 -0.05 31.48 0.33
CA ASN A 173 1.23 32.07 -0.05
C ASN A 173 1.25 32.54 -1.52
N LEU A 174 0.63 31.78 -2.43
CA LEU A 174 0.50 32.17 -3.84
C LEU A 174 -0.37 33.41 -4.02
N ASN A 175 -1.48 33.51 -3.27
CA ASN A 175 -2.32 34.70 -3.28
C ASN A 175 -1.53 35.94 -2.83
N GLN A 176 -0.77 35.83 -1.74
CA GLN A 176 0.08 36.93 -1.25
C GLN A 176 1.15 37.36 -2.27
N VAL A 177 1.75 36.40 -3.00
CA VAL A 177 2.69 36.71 -4.08
C VAL A 177 1.99 37.41 -5.24
N THR A 178 0.78 36.97 -5.58
CA THR A 178 -0.04 37.55 -6.65
C THR A 178 -0.44 38.99 -6.32
N GLU A 179 -0.93 39.25 -5.10
CA GLU A 179 -1.27 40.59 -4.62
C GLU A 179 -0.06 41.54 -4.65
N LYS A 180 1.11 41.09 -4.17
CA LYS A 180 2.35 41.88 -4.26
C LYS A 180 2.76 42.15 -5.70
N LEU A 181 2.57 41.19 -6.60
CA LEU A 181 2.87 41.35 -8.01
C LEU A 181 1.97 42.41 -8.66
N GLU A 182 0.67 42.38 -8.36
CA GLU A 182 -0.29 43.40 -8.81
C GLU A 182 0.06 44.79 -8.26
N GLU A 183 0.39 44.90 -6.97
CA GLU A 183 0.81 46.16 -6.35
C GLU A 183 2.06 46.73 -7.06
N LYS A 184 3.07 45.90 -7.31
CA LYS A 184 4.28 46.31 -8.03
C LYS A 184 3.98 46.73 -9.47
N HIS A 185 3.04 46.06 -10.13
CA HIS A 185 2.60 46.44 -11.47
C HIS A 185 1.89 47.80 -11.50
N SER A 186 1.05 48.09 -10.50
CA SER A 186 0.45 49.41 -10.32
C SER A 186 1.52 50.48 -10.06
N GLN A 187 2.48 50.23 -9.18
CA GLN A 187 3.60 51.14 -8.91
C GLN A 187 4.42 51.46 -10.16
N ILE A 188 4.72 50.46 -11.00
CA ILE A 188 5.39 50.64 -12.30
C ILE A 188 4.58 51.58 -13.19
N THR A 189 3.27 51.32 -13.32
CA THR A 189 2.38 52.14 -14.17
C THR A 189 2.34 53.59 -13.70
N GLU A 190 2.30 53.83 -12.39
CA GLU A 190 2.32 55.18 -11.82
C GLU A 190 3.66 55.90 -12.08
N LEU A 191 4.78 55.22 -11.88
CA LEU A 191 6.12 55.77 -12.14
C LEU A 191 6.34 56.07 -13.62
N GLU A 192 5.90 55.19 -14.52
CA GLU A 192 5.96 55.41 -15.97
C GLU A 192 5.16 56.66 -16.37
N ASN A 193 3.94 56.82 -15.84
CA ASN A 193 3.12 58.00 -16.08
C ASN A 193 3.77 59.29 -15.52
N LEU A 194 4.39 59.22 -14.33
CA LEU A 194 5.11 60.35 -13.74
C LEU A 194 6.29 60.77 -14.62
N VAL A 195 7.14 59.82 -15.01
CA VAL A 195 8.29 60.05 -15.89
C VAL A 195 7.84 60.64 -17.22
N GLN A 196 6.77 60.10 -17.82
CA GLN A 196 6.23 60.62 -19.09
C GLN A 196 5.76 62.08 -18.96
N ARG A 197 5.12 62.47 -17.85
CA ARG A 197 4.73 63.86 -17.61
C ARG A 197 5.94 64.78 -17.46
N MET A 198 6.96 64.35 -16.71
CA MET A 198 8.19 65.11 -16.54
C MET A 198 8.97 65.26 -17.87
N GLU A 199 8.98 64.24 -18.72
CA GLU A 199 9.60 64.31 -20.05
C GLU A 199 8.86 65.29 -20.97
N LYS A 200 7.52 65.33 -20.91
CA LYS A 200 6.71 66.35 -21.62
C LYS A 200 7.03 67.76 -21.12
N GLU A 201 7.09 67.97 -19.81
CA GLU A 201 7.45 69.26 -19.21
C GLU A 201 8.87 69.71 -19.63
N LYS A 202 9.84 68.81 -19.56
CA LYS A 202 11.22 69.06 -20.03
C LYS A 202 11.22 69.51 -21.49
N LYS A 203 10.44 68.86 -22.36
CA LYS A 203 10.31 69.23 -23.78
C LYS A 203 9.75 70.66 -23.92
N THR A 204 8.68 71.00 -23.20
CA THR A 204 8.09 72.35 -23.22
C THR A 204 9.08 73.42 -22.71
N LEU A 205 9.85 73.13 -21.66
CA LEU A 205 10.88 74.05 -21.15
C LEU A 205 12.00 74.26 -22.17
N LEU A 206 12.45 73.21 -22.86
CA LEU A 206 13.43 73.30 -23.95
C LEU A 206 12.92 74.16 -25.12
N GLU A 207 11.68 73.96 -25.54
CA GLU A 207 11.04 74.76 -26.60
C GLU A 207 10.94 76.24 -26.20
N ARG A 208 10.54 76.53 -24.95
CA ARG A 208 10.51 77.91 -24.42
C ARG A 208 11.90 78.53 -24.40
N LYS A 209 12.90 77.80 -23.89
CA LYS A 209 14.29 78.26 -23.85
C LYS A 209 14.79 78.61 -25.25
N GLN A 210 14.55 77.73 -26.23
CA GLN A 210 14.94 77.96 -27.62
C GLN A 210 14.24 79.20 -28.23
N SER A 211 12.97 79.43 -27.89
CA SER A 211 12.25 80.65 -28.30
C SER A 211 12.90 81.93 -27.76
N LEU A 212 13.33 81.93 -26.49
CA LEU A 212 14.02 83.06 -25.87
C LEU A 212 15.42 83.27 -26.44
N GLU A 213 16.18 82.20 -26.71
CA GLU A 213 17.48 82.27 -27.38
C GLU A 213 17.36 82.90 -28.79
N ASN A 214 16.33 82.53 -29.55
CA ASN A 214 16.04 83.13 -30.85
C ASN A 214 15.70 84.62 -30.73
N LYS A 215 14.88 85.02 -29.74
CA LYS A 215 14.58 86.44 -29.47
C LYS A 215 15.82 87.22 -29.06
N LEU A 216 16.69 86.62 -28.24
CA LEU A 216 17.96 87.21 -27.81
C LEU A 216 18.90 87.45 -29.01
N LEU A 217 18.98 86.49 -29.94
CA LEU A 217 19.74 86.63 -31.19
C LEU A 217 19.21 87.76 -32.07
N GLN A 218 17.88 87.89 -32.18
CA GLN A 218 17.26 89.00 -32.92
C GLN A 218 17.53 90.36 -32.26
N LEU A 219 17.42 90.47 -30.93
CA LEU A 219 17.71 91.74 -30.23
C LEU A 219 19.19 92.14 -30.31
N LYS A 220 20.14 91.19 -30.28
CA LYS A 220 21.57 91.48 -30.42
C LYS A 220 21.95 92.10 -31.77
N SER A 221 21.12 91.95 -32.79
CA SER A 221 21.30 92.62 -34.09
C SER A 221 20.92 94.12 -34.07
N SER A 222 20.33 94.63 -32.98
CA SER A 222 19.93 96.03 -32.79
C SER A 222 20.57 96.63 -31.52
N PRO A 223 21.37 97.71 -31.61
CA PRO A 223 22.21 98.20 -30.50
C PRO A 223 21.46 98.95 -29.38
N THR A 224 20.14 99.11 -29.44
CA THR A 224 19.37 100.01 -28.55
C THR A 224 18.74 99.37 -27.31
N TYR A 225 18.79 98.03 -27.12
CA TYR A 225 18.00 97.32 -26.10
C TYR A 225 18.83 96.47 -25.11
N THR A 226 19.81 97.05 -24.44
CA THR A 226 20.73 96.36 -23.52
C THR A 226 20.06 95.71 -22.30
N LYS A 227 19.08 96.38 -21.68
CA LYS A 227 18.39 95.88 -20.47
C LYS A 227 17.51 94.66 -20.77
N SER A 228 16.71 94.73 -21.84
CA SER A 228 15.88 93.62 -22.33
C SER A 228 16.73 92.38 -22.70
N CYS A 229 17.93 92.60 -23.25
CA CYS A 229 18.88 91.53 -23.55
C CYS A 229 19.40 90.83 -22.28
N GLN A 230 19.66 91.58 -21.19
CA GLN A 230 20.07 91.02 -19.90
C GLN A 230 18.93 90.24 -19.24
N ASP A 231 17.71 90.78 -19.26
CA ASP A 231 16.52 90.11 -18.70
C ASP A 231 16.25 88.77 -19.40
N LEU A 232 16.32 88.74 -20.74
CA LEU A 232 16.20 87.50 -21.52
C LEU A 232 17.30 86.49 -21.19
N GLN A 233 18.54 86.95 -21.00
CA GLN A 233 19.66 86.07 -20.66
C GLN A 233 19.54 85.49 -19.24
N MET A 234 18.97 86.25 -18.31
CA MET A 234 18.60 85.76 -16.98
C MET A 234 17.50 84.70 -17.07
N GLU A 235 16.43 84.93 -17.83
CA GLU A 235 15.35 83.93 -18.01
C GLU A 235 15.86 82.64 -18.66
N ILE A 236 16.75 82.73 -19.66
CA ILE A 236 17.40 81.57 -20.28
C ILE A 236 18.24 80.78 -19.26
N SER A 237 18.95 81.47 -18.36
CA SER A 237 19.76 80.84 -17.32
C SER A 237 18.89 80.11 -16.29
N ILE A 238 17.76 80.71 -15.89
CA ILE A 238 16.78 80.08 -15.00
C ILE A 238 16.18 78.83 -15.66
N LEU A 239 15.79 78.92 -16.94
CA LEU A 239 15.27 77.76 -17.68
C LEU A 239 16.31 76.65 -17.82
N GLN A 240 17.58 77.01 -18.07
CA GLN A 240 18.68 76.04 -18.12
C GLN A 240 18.79 75.27 -16.79
N GLU A 241 18.74 75.98 -15.65
CA GLU A 241 18.79 75.37 -14.32
C GLU A 241 17.57 74.47 -14.06
N GLN A 242 16.36 74.93 -14.39
CA GLN A 242 15.13 74.13 -14.27
C GLN A 242 15.19 72.85 -15.11
N ILE A 243 15.69 72.93 -16.34
CA ILE A 243 15.88 71.78 -17.22
C ILE A 243 16.91 70.81 -16.61
N SER A 244 18.03 71.31 -16.10
CA SER A 244 19.06 70.47 -15.45
C SER A 244 18.54 69.77 -14.20
N HIS A 245 17.79 70.48 -13.35
CA HIS A 245 17.15 69.89 -12.18
C HIS A 245 16.12 68.82 -12.58
N LEU A 246 15.24 69.12 -13.52
CA LEU A 246 14.23 68.18 -13.98
C LEU A 246 14.87 66.93 -14.62
N GLN A 247 15.97 67.08 -15.36
CA GLN A 247 16.75 65.95 -15.87
C GLN A 247 17.28 65.04 -14.76
N PHE A 248 17.79 65.62 -13.67
CA PHE A 248 18.27 64.85 -12.52
C PHE A 248 17.13 64.05 -11.86
N VAL A 249 15.98 64.68 -11.61
CA VAL A 249 14.82 64.00 -11.03
C VAL A 249 14.31 62.88 -11.97
N ILE A 250 14.23 63.14 -13.28
CA ILE A 250 13.86 62.11 -14.27
C ILE A 250 14.81 60.92 -14.19
N HIS A 251 16.12 61.17 -14.08
CA HIS A 251 17.11 60.09 -13.97
C HIS A 251 16.92 59.25 -12.71
N SER A 252 16.69 59.89 -11.55
CA SER A 252 16.40 59.18 -10.30
C SER A 252 15.10 58.37 -10.39
N GLN A 253 14.04 58.91 -10.99
CA GLN A 253 12.79 58.17 -11.18
C GLN A 253 12.95 56.98 -12.12
N HIS A 254 13.74 57.10 -13.20
CA HIS A 254 14.09 55.96 -14.06
C HIS A 254 14.88 54.88 -13.31
N GLN A 255 15.79 55.26 -12.39
CA GLN A 255 16.49 54.29 -11.55
C GLN A 255 15.53 53.54 -10.62
N ASN A 256 14.61 54.25 -9.97
CA ASN A 256 13.58 53.65 -9.13
C ASN A 256 12.69 52.68 -9.93
N LEU A 257 12.22 53.11 -11.11
CA LEU A 257 11.42 52.27 -12.00
C LEU A 257 12.15 50.97 -12.37
N ARG A 258 13.44 51.05 -12.70
CA ARG A 258 14.26 49.85 -12.98
C ARG A 258 14.35 48.91 -11.78
N SER A 259 14.48 49.44 -10.56
CA SER A 259 14.50 48.63 -9.34
C SER A 259 13.19 47.88 -9.14
N VAL A 260 12.04 48.56 -9.29
CA VAL A 260 10.71 47.94 -9.14
C VAL A 260 10.45 46.90 -10.23
N ILE A 261 10.87 47.16 -11.48
CA ILE A 261 10.80 46.16 -12.56
C ILE A 261 11.64 44.92 -12.21
N GLN A 262 12.85 45.09 -11.70
CA GLN A 262 13.71 43.99 -11.30
C GLN A 262 13.09 43.16 -10.17
N GLU A 263 12.47 43.79 -9.18
CA GLU A 263 11.73 43.09 -8.12
C GLU A 263 10.55 42.28 -8.69
N MET A 264 9.78 42.87 -9.62
CA MET A 264 8.66 42.21 -10.30
C MET A 264 9.14 40.99 -11.13
N GLU A 265 10.26 41.12 -11.83
CA GLU A 265 10.87 40.01 -12.58
C GLU A 265 11.36 38.86 -11.68
N GLY A 266 11.86 39.19 -10.49
CA GLY A 266 12.19 38.22 -9.45
C GLY A 266 10.96 37.42 -9.02
N LEU A 267 9.89 38.11 -8.60
CA LEU A 267 8.62 37.47 -8.20
C LEU A 267 8.03 36.60 -9.31
N LYS A 268 8.10 37.06 -10.57
CA LYS A 268 7.65 36.29 -11.74
C LYS A 268 8.47 35.01 -11.94
N SER A 269 9.76 35.05 -11.64
CA SER A 269 10.65 33.88 -11.73
C SER A 269 10.34 32.86 -10.63
N ASP A 270 10.11 33.33 -9.41
CA ASP A 270 9.69 32.49 -8.28
C ASP A 270 8.35 31.80 -8.57
N LEU A 271 7.38 32.53 -9.14
CA LEU A 271 6.09 31.98 -9.56
C LEU A 271 6.27 30.85 -10.58
N LYS A 272 7.10 31.06 -11.61
CA LYS A 272 7.42 30.02 -12.61
C LYS A 272 8.09 28.80 -11.99
N GLU A 273 8.90 28.97 -10.95
CA GLU A 273 9.48 27.84 -10.22
C GLU A 273 8.42 27.05 -9.45
N GLN A 274 7.49 27.74 -8.78
CA GLN A 274 6.36 27.10 -8.12
C GLN A 274 5.49 26.32 -9.11
N ASP A 275 5.20 26.89 -10.29
CA ASP A 275 4.44 26.19 -11.34
C ASP A 275 5.12 24.89 -11.78
N LYS A 276 6.45 24.89 -11.96
CA LYS A 276 7.21 23.66 -12.26
C LYS A 276 7.12 22.62 -11.15
N ARG A 277 7.16 23.06 -9.88
CA ARG A 277 7.00 22.16 -8.73
C ARG A 277 5.60 21.57 -8.68
N ILE A 278 4.57 22.36 -8.99
CA ILE A 278 3.18 21.89 -9.10
C ILE A 278 3.06 20.82 -10.18
N GLU A 279 3.62 21.04 -11.38
CA GLU A 279 3.59 20.05 -12.46
C GLU A 279 4.31 18.75 -12.10
N ASN A 280 5.47 18.81 -11.44
CA ASN A 280 6.17 17.60 -10.96
C ASN A 280 5.33 16.82 -9.94
N LEU A 281 4.67 17.53 -9.02
CA LEU A 281 3.80 16.90 -8.03
C LEU A 281 2.57 16.27 -8.68
N LYS A 282 1.96 16.92 -9.68
CA LYS A 282 0.85 16.34 -10.46
C LYS A 282 1.28 15.05 -11.16
N GLU A 283 2.46 15.02 -11.77
CA GLU A 283 2.99 13.80 -12.40
C GLU A 283 3.15 12.65 -11.39
N LYS A 284 3.70 12.94 -10.20
CA LYS A 284 3.82 11.95 -9.12
C LYS A 284 2.47 11.43 -8.65
N VAL A 285 1.48 12.32 -8.48
CA VAL A 285 0.12 11.92 -8.11
C VAL A 285 -0.48 11.00 -9.18
N ASN A 286 -0.36 11.35 -10.46
CA ASN A 286 -0.86 10.52 -11.56
C ASN A 286 -0.19 9.12 -11.59
N ILE A 287 1.12 9.04 -11.32
CA ILE A 287 1.84 7.75 -11.23
C ILE A 287 1.32 6.92 -10.06
N LEU A 288 1.12 7.54 -8.89
CA LEU A 288 0.62 6.88 -7.69
C LEU A 288 -0.83 6.41 -7.88
N GLU A 289 -1.71 7.24 -8.44
CA GLU A 289 -3.09 6.87 -8.78
C GLU A 289 -3.12 5.69 -9.77
N ALA A 290 -2.26 5.70 -10.80
CA ALA A 290 -2.16 4.58 -11.73
C ALA A 290 -1.62 3.29 -11.07
N GLN A 291 -0.78 3.41 -10.05
CA GLN A 291 -0.31 2.28 -9.27
C GLN A 291 -1.40 1.74 -8.34
N GLU A 292 -2.16 2.63 -7.71
CA GLU A 292 -3.30 2.31 -6.85
C GLU A 292 -4.39 1.58 -7.66
N LEU A 293 -4.75 2.08 -8.84
CA LEU A 293 -5.72 1.44 -9.74
C LEU A 293 -5.31 0.01 -10.12
N LYS A 294 -4.02 -0.22 -10.41
CA LYS A 294 -3.49 -1.56 -10.70
C LYS A 294 -3.57 -2.48 -9.49
N THR A 295 -3.28 -1.97 -8.29
CA THR A 295 -3.40 -2.77 -7.07
C THR A 295 -4.85 -3.06 -6.69
N GLU A 296 -5.75 -2.11 -6.95
CA GLU A 296 -7.20 -2.25 -6.75
C GLU A 296 -7.78 -3.27 -7.72
N ASP A 297 -7.36 -3.29 -9.00
CA ASP A 297 -7.77 -4.30 -9.98
C ASP A 297 -7.29 -5.72 -9.62
N ILE A 298 -6.09 -5.87 -9.03
CA ILE A 298 -5.55 -7.17 -8.63
C ILE A 298 -6.22 -7.70 -7.35
N SER A 299 -6.75 -6.82 -6.50
CA SER A 299 -7.32 -7.16 -5.20
C SER A 299 -8.56 -8.09 -5.26
N PRO A 300 -9.58 -7.85 -6.12
CA PRO A 300 -10.69 -8.77 -6.35
C PRO A 300 -10.26 -10.13 -6.87
N TYR A 301 -9.29 -10.19 -7.78
CA TYR A 301 -8.78 -11.46 -8.32
C TYR A 301 -8.09 -12.30 -7.24
N LEU A 302 -7.28 -11.67 -6.38
CA LEU A 302 -6.66 -12.35 -5.24
C LEU A 302 -7.69 -12.81 -4.19
N MET A 303 -8.76 -12.05 -3.97
CA MET A 303 -9.85 -12.42 -3.08
C MET A 303 -10.67 -13.60 -3.63
N LEU A 304 -10.94 -13.62 -4.94
CA LEU A 304 -11.59 -14.74 -5.63
C LEU A 304 -10.76 -16.02 -5.60
N ILE A 305 -9.43 -15.93 -5.76
CA ILE A 305 -8.53 -17.08 -5.65
C ILE A 305 -8.51 -17.65 -4.22
N ARG A 306 -8.68 -16.81 -3.19
CA ARG A 306 -8.75 -17.25 -1.78
C ARG A 306 -10.08 -17.89 -1.39
N LEU A 307 -11.19 -17.50 -2.03
CA LEU A 307 -12.53 -18.08 -1.78
C LEU A 307 -12.76 -19.42 -2.48
N ARG A 308 -11.90 -19.81 -3.43
CA ARG A 308 -12.02 -21.04 -4.22
C ARG A 308 -11.21 -22.24 -3.69
N LYS A 309 -10.50 -22.07 -2.59
CA LYS A 309 -9.79 -23.13 -1.85
C LYS A 309 -10.52 -23.43 -0.56
#